data_AF-A0A960EZM4-F1
#
_entry.id   AF-A0A960EZM4-F1
#
_cell.length_a   1.000
_cell.length_b   1.000
_cell.length_c   1.000
_cell.angle_alpha   90.00
_cell.angle_beta   90.00
_cell.angle_gamma   90.00
#
_symmetry.space_group_name_H-M   'P 1'
#
loop_
_entity.id
_entity.type
_entity.pdbx_description
1 polymer ?
#
loop_
_entity_poly.entity_id
_entity_poly.type
_entity_poly.pdbx_seq_one_letter_code
_entity_poly.pdbx_strand_id
1 'polypeptide(L)'
;MTADAPHPRYPHLFSPIEVGPITIPNRIIRSAHGTLLSGEKLIAYHEARARGGVGMSTLEATGVHRNAPSVTPLYDDSVIPIYQELMARIRPYGMKMFQQLYHPGSATRPKKAATQVSASPIPNPMVGGIPVEMTVADIEEMVAAFASAARRCREGGLDGIDIHASSGYLIEQFLSPANNTREDIYGGSLENRMRFLMEILEAIRAEVGYDFCMGIRLPNQEYIPGGMTPQDIAEVARIVEPYVDYVSLHMGSYWRFYTLLAPMDVPLGNEMPHNEPITSVLTKPTIVVGRIMTLDHAEHIVANGKASMVSMVRALIADPELVAKARRGEEQSIRPCIGSNIGCVGQMMSTGVLSCVVNVAAAAETTVPFDPPGPAPVRKRVMVVGGGPAGLEAARTAALRGHEVHLYEATRRLGGQVAIAATAPHRADIGAITEWLTGEIEQFGVTIRLATMVDPDVVAELDPDEVIIATGGTPRTDGFQLSTPVTPIPGHDLRHVHTSWDVFGFGGRATLEGPAVVFDDTGTFEAISVCDALLEAGLHVTMVGRNDAI
;
A
#
# COMPACT_ATOMS: atom_id res chain seq x y z
N MET A 1 6.39 32.86 -0.13
CA MET A 1 5.75 32.77 -1.46
C MET A 1 4.33 33.31 -1.29
N THR A 2 3.88 34.22 -2.15
CA THR A 2 2.47 34.65 -2.15
C THR A 2 1.59 33.42 -2.41
N ALA A 3 0.39 33.38 -1.83
CA ALA A 3 -0.49 32.21 -1.86
C ALA A 3 -0.88 31.72 -3.28
N ASP A 4 -0.62 32.52 -4.31
CA ASP A 4 -1.05 32.29 -5.70
C ASP A 4 0.08 31.94 -6.69
N ALA A 5 1.35 31.90 -6.27
CA ALA A 5 2.44 31.52 -7.18
C ALA A 5 2.47 29.98 -7.38
N PRO A 6 2.52 29.45 -8.62
CA PRO A 6 2.67 28.02 -8.85
C PRO A 6 3.91 27.47 -8.14
N HIS A 7 3.82 26.26 -7.59
CA HIS A 7 4.97 25.62 -6.96
C HIS A 7 6.09 25.43 -8.00
N PRO A 8 7.35 25.78 -7.70
CA PRO A 8 8.42 25.81 -8.70
C PRO A 8 8.73 24.44 -9.32
N ARG A 9 8.49 23.35 -8.58
CA ARG A 9 8.77 21.98 -9.04
C ARG A 9 7.54 21.13 -9.36
N TYR A 10 6.40 21.44 -8.73
CA TYR A 10 5.18 20.62 -8.81
C TYR A 10 3.94 21.49 -9.08
N PRO A 11 3.98 22.35 -10.12
CA PRO A 11 2.90 23.30 -10.38
C PRO A 11 1.57 22.60 -10.69
N HIS A 12 1.60 21.42 -11.33
CA HIS A 12 0.37 20.70 -11.65
C HIS A 12 -0.17 19.99 -10.41
N LEU A 13 0.66 19.23 -9.68
CA LEU A 13 0.20 18.49 -8.50
C LEU A 13 -0.44 19.38 -7.44
N PHE A 14 0.12 20.57 -7.19
CA PHE A 14 -0.39 21.49 -6.19
C PHE A 14 -1.49 22.43 -6.68
N SER A 15 -1.86 22.36 -7.96
CA SER A 15 -3.03 23.07 -8.46
C SER A 15 -4.32 22.41 -7.95
N PRO A 16 -5.34 23.21 -7.58
CA PRO A 16 -6.66 22.67 -7.28
C PRO A 16 -7.33 22.11 -8.54
N ILE A 17 -8.34 21.27 -8.35
CA ILE A 17 -9.15 20.70 -9.43
C ILE A 17 -10.61 20.60 -9.02
N GLU A 18 -11.51 21.00 -9.92
CA GLU A 18 -12.95 20.80 -9.78
C GLU A 18 -13.33 19.35 -10.09
N VAL A 19 -14.11 18.73 -9.22
CA VAL A 19 -14.62 17.36 -9.34
C VAL A 19 -16.11 17.36 -8.99
N GLY A 20 -16.94 17.50 -10.02
CA GLY A 20 -18.39 17.65 -9.84
C GLY A 20 -18.72 18.88 -9.00
N PRO A 21 -19.37 18.73 -7.83
CA PRO A 21 -19.78 19.85 -6.97
C PRO A 21 -18.69 20.35 -6.00
N ILE A 22 -17.48 19.76 -6.02
CA ILE A 22 -16.42 20.09 -5.06
C ILE A 22 -15.09 20.48 -5.73
N THR A 23 -14.32 21.32 -5.05
CA THR A 23 -12.91 21.58 -5.38
C THR A 23 -11.99 20.74 -4.49
N ILE A 24 -11.10 19.95 -5.09
CA ILE A 24 -10.01 19.27 -4.39
C ILE A 24 -8.79 20.20 -4.39
N PRO A 25 -8.12 20.44 -3.24
CA PRO A 25 -7.10 21.49 -3.14
C PRO A 25 -5.75 21.13 -3.78
N ASN A 26 -5.52 19.85 -4.13
CA ASN A 26 -4.36 19.37 -4.87
C ASN A 26 -4.62 17.97 -5.45
N ARG A 27 -3.80 17.55 -6.40
CA ARG A 27 -4.00 16.32 -7.20
C ARG A 27 -3.34 15.08 -6.59
N ILE A 28 -2.97 15.14 -5.31
CA ILE A 28 -2.37 14.03 -4.55
C ILE A 28 -3.45 13.40 -3.68
N ILE A 29 -3.80 12.16 -4.02
CA ILE A 29 -4.94 11.43 -3.48
C ILE A 29 -4.45 10.21 -2.69
N ARG A 30 -5.22 9.80 -1.69
CA ARG A 30 -5.10 8.48 -1.06
C ARG A 30 -6.38 7.69 -1.33
N SER A 31 -6.38 6.87 -2.37
CA SER A 31 -7.49 5.97 -2.63
C SER A 31 -7.70 4.97 -1.50
N ALA A 32 -8.86 4.32 -1.50
CA ALA A 32 -9.23 3.34 -0.51
C ALA A 32 -8.20 2.22 -0.39
N HIS A 33 -7.93 1.80 0.84
CA HIS A 33 -7.12 0.64 1.18
C HIS A 33 -7.48 0.15 2.57
N GLY A 34 -7.35 -1.16 2.79
CA GLY A 34 -7.64 -1.76 4.09
C GLY A 34 -6.72 -1.23 5.19
N THR A 35 -7.32 -0.81 6.31
CA THR A 35 -6.61 -0.49 7.55
C THR A 35 -7.03 -1.44 8.67
N LEU A 36 -8.29 -1.91 8.63
CA LEU A 36 -8.96 -2.67 9.69
C LEU A 36 -9.00 -1.92 11.04
N LEU A 37 -8.99 -0.59 10.98
CA LEU A 37 -9.13 0.30 12.13
C LEU A 37 -10.58 0.74 12.35
N SER A 38 -10.89 1.15 13.58
CA SER A 38 -12.18 1.75 13.96
C SER A 38 -12.00 2.89 14.95
N GLY A 39 -13.04 3.70 15.11
CA GLY A 39 -13.12 4.79 16.09
C GLY A 39 -11.92 5.73 16.03
N GLU A 40 -11.42 6.13 17.20
CA GLU A 40 -10.31 7.07 17.35
C GLU A 40 -9.05 6.68 16.55
N LYS A 41 -8.73 5.38 16.42
CA LYS A 41 -7.56 4.96 15.64
C LYS A 41 -7.73 5.26 14.15
N LEU A 42 -8.91 4.99 13.60
CA LEU A 42 -9.20 5.30 12.20
C LEU A 42 -9.19 6.82 11.97
N ILE A 43 -9.79 7.59 12.88
CA ILE A 43 -9.84 9.05 12.76
C ILE A 43 -8.42 9.65 12.85
N ALA A 44 -7.60 9.25 13.82
CA ALA A 44 -6.22 9.71 13.96
C ALA A 44 -5.35 9.35 12.74
N TYR A 45 -5.53 8.15 12.19
CA TYR A 45 -4.83 7.73 10.98
C TYR A 45 -5.11 8.67 9.80
N HIS A 46 -6.38 9.03 9.58
CA HIS A 46 -6.77 9.94 8.50
C HIS A 46 -6.43 11.41 8.80
N GLU A 47 -6.58 11.86 10.05
CA GLU A 47 -6.23 13.21 10.47
C GLU A 47 -4.73 13.50 10.26
N ALA A 48 -3.84 12.53 10.54
CA ALA A 48 -2.41 12.71 10.29
C ALA A 48 -2.10 13.06 8.83
N ARG A 49 -2.82 12.45 7.87
CA ARG A 49 -2.67 12.74 6.43
C ARG A 49 -3.38 14.02 6.02
N ALA A 50 -4.50 14.34 6.66
CA ALA A 50 -5.18 15.62 6.48
C ALA A 50 -4.25 16.78 6.86
N ARG A 51 -3.65 16.71 8.07
CA ARG A 51 -2.63 17.65 8.56
C ARG A 51 -1.40 17.71 7.65
N GLY A 52 -1.03 16.57 7.07
CA GLY A 52 0.04 16.47 6.07
C GLY A 52 -0.27 17.14 4.73
N GLY A 53 -1.52 17.57 4.48
CA GLY A 53 -1.91 18.35 3.30
C GLY A 53 -2.43 17.55 2.12
N VAL A 54 -2.78 16.26 2.31
CA VAL A 54 -3.37 15.42 1.25
C VAL A 54 -4.66 16.05 0.70
N GLY A 55 -4.85 16.03 -0.62
CA GLY A 55 -5.98 16.68 -1.26
C GLY A 55 -7.30 15.96 -1.04
N MET A 56 -7.30 14.64 -1.23
CA MET A 56 -8.46 13.78 -1.05
C MET A 56 -8.05 12.43 -0.50
N SER A 57 -8.89 11.85 0.35
CA SER A 57 -8.72 10.53 0.93
C SER A 57 -10.03 9.76 0.89
N THR A 58 -9.95 8.48 0.53
CA THR A 58 -11.09 7.57 0.57
C THR A 58 -10.89 6.56 1.70
N LEU A 59 -11.89 6.39 2.57
CA LEU A 59 -11.95 5.32 3.56
C LEU A 59 -11.83 3.95 2.89
N GLU A 60 -11.46 2.94 3.68
CA GLU A 60 -11.40 1.55 3.19
C GLU A 60 -12.73 1.09 2.58
N ALA A 61 -12.66 0.11 1.69
CA ALA A 61 -13.83 -0.54 1.10
C ALA A 61 -14.74 -1.07 2.21
N THR A 62 -15.94 -0.50 2.34
CA THR A 62 -16.87 -0.84 3.42
C THR A 62 -18.15 -1.45 2.84
N GLY A 63 -18.52 -2.61 3.40
CA GLY A 63 -19.71 -3.35 3.00
C GLY A 63 -21.00 -2.57 3.21
N VAL A 64 -21.77 -2.39 2.13
CA VAL A 64 -23.06 -1.68 2.15
C VAL A 64 -24.23 -2.49 2.71
N HIS A 65 -24.03 -3.80 2.87
CA HIS A 65 -25.09 -4.74 3.21
C HIS A 65 -24.71 -5.65 4.40
N ARG A 66 -25.71 -6.17 5.12
CA ARG A 66 -25.53 -6.98 6.35
C ARG A 66 -24.79 -8.30 6.11
N ASN A 67 -24.87 -8.84 4.90
CA ASN A 67 -24.10 -10.03 4.47
C ASN A 67 -22.64 -9.70 4.08
N ALA A 68 -22.23 -8.43 4.16
CA ALA A 68 -20.87 -7.95 3.96
C ALA A 68 -20.32 -7.20 5.19
N PRO A 69 -20.36 -7.81 6.40
CA PRO A 69 -20.04 -7.10 7.62
C PRO A 69 -18.59 -6.61 7.63
N SER A 70 -18.45 -5.31 7.85
CA SER A 70 -17.19 -4.57 7.91
C SER A 70 -17.01 -3.97 9.30
N VAL A 71 -15.80 -3.47 9.58
CA VAL A 71 -15.49 -2.83 10.87
C VAL A 71 -16.39 -1.59 11.09
N THR A 72 -16.66 -0.84 10.01
CA THR A 72 -17.60 0.26 9.97
C THR A 72 -18.97 -0.25 9.48
N PRO A 73 -20.07 -0.08 10.25
CA PRO A 73 -21.37 -0.68 9.91
C PRO A 73 -22.18 0.18 8.93
N LEU A 74 -21.72 0.30 7.68
CA LEU A 74 -22.32 1.19 6.67
C LEU A 74 -23.76 0.81 6.22
N TYR A 75 -24.21 -0.38 6.61
CA TYR A 75 -25.60 -0.84 6.45
C TYR A 75 -26.54 -0.32 7.56
N ASP A 76 -26.06 0.48 8.51
CA ASP A 76 -26.80 0.91 9.69
C ASP A 76 -26.56 2.40 9.99
N ASP A 77 -27.59 3.09 10.50
CA ASP A 77 -27.55 4.54 10.74
C ASP A 77 -26.59 4.93 11.88
N SER A 78 -26.16 3.96 12.70
CA SER A 78 -25.09 4.13 13.69
C SER A 78 -23.75 4.60 13.11
N VAL A 79 -23.53 4.50 11.80
CA VAL A 79 -22.33 5.03 11.13
C VAL A 79 -22.30 6.55 11.03
N ILE A 80 -23.47 7.21 10.97
CA ILE A 80 -23.60 8.65 10.76
C ILE A 80 -22.81 9.46 11.81
N PRO A 81 -22.97 9.23 13.14
CA PRO A 81 -22.19 9.97 14.14
C PRO A 81 -20.68 9.72 14.03
N ILE A 82 -20.25 8.53 13.59
CA ILE A 82 -18.83 8.21 13.40
C ILE A 82 -18.24 9.09 12.27
N TYR A 83 -18.97 9.24 11.16
CA TYR A 83 -18.56 10.12 10.08
C TYR A 83 -18.58 11.60 10.47
N GLN A 84 -19.55 12.03 11.28
CA GLN A 84 -19.59 13.41 11.78
C GLN A 84 -18.38 13.73 12.65
N GLU A 85 -17.97 12.81 13.54
CA GLU A 85 -16.76 12.95 14.35
C GLU A 85 -15.48 12.99 13.50
N LEU A 86 -15.36 12.06 12.55
CA LEU A 86 -14.26 12.02 11.57
C LEU A 86 -14.14 13.35 10.82
N MET A 87 -15.26 13.86 10.30
CA MET A 87 -15.28 15.09 9.52
C MET A 87 -15.01 16.33 10.37
N ALA A 88 -15.43 16.36 11.63
CA ALA A 88 -15.10 17.46 12.54
C ALA A 88 -13.58 17.63 12.71
N ARG A 89 -12.82 16.52 12.69
CA ARG A 89 -11.35 16.53 12.78
C ARG A 89 -10.63 16.76 11.45
N ILE A 90 -11.20 16.30 10.33
CA ILE A 90 -10.55 16.43 9.01
C ILE A 90 -10.81 17.80 8.37
N ARG A 91 -12.03 18.35 8.49
CA ARG A 91 -12.44 19.59 7.81
C ARG A 91 -11.49 20.78 7.99
N PRO A 92 -10.90 21.04 9.18
CA PRO A 92 -9.98 22.16 9.37
C PRO A 92 -8.74 22.14 8.45
N TYR A 93 -8.37 20.97 7.93
CA TYR A 93 -7.19 20.81 7.06
C TYR A 93 -7.52 20.88 5.56
N GLY A 94 -8.80 20.95 5.19
CA GLY A 94 -9.23 21.07 3.78
C GLY A 94 -9.15 19.81 2.93
N MET A 95 -8.68 18.68 3.49
CA MET A 95 -8.69 17.37 2.80
C MET A 95 -10.13 16.92 2.57
N LYS A 96 -10.43 16.50 1.34
CA LYS A 96 -11.73 15.93 0.96
C LYS A 96 -11.82 14.47 1.37
N MET A 97 -12.95 14.07 1.95
CA MET A 97 -13.11 12.75 2.54
C MET A 97 -14.26 11.97 1.91
N PHE A 98 -13.95 10.76 1.45
CA PHE A 98 -14.87 9.90 0.72
C PHE A 98 -15.00 8.54 1.41
N GLN A 99 -16.14 7.87 1.21
CA GLN A 99 -16.32 6.46 1.57
C GLN A 99 -16.39 5.60 0.30
N GLN A 100 -15.58 4.53 0.25
CA GLN A 100 -15.70 3.54 -0.81
C GLN A 100 -16.84 2.55 -0.50
N LEU A 101 -17.90 2.58 -1.30
CA LEU A 101 -19.05 1.68 -1.23
C LEU A 101 -18.72 0.36 -1.91
N TYR A 102 -18.94 -0.75 -1.23
CA TYR A 102 -18.41 -2.03 -1.64
C TYR A 102 -19.31 -3.20 -1.25
N HIS A 103 -19.23 -4.29 -2.01
CA HIS A 103 -19.67 -5.61 -1.58
C HIS A 103 -18.69 -6.71 -2.08
N PRO A 104 -18.21 -7.62 -1.21
CA PRO A 104 -17.25 -8.68 -1.54
C PRO A 104 -17.72 -9.69 -2.59
N GLY A 105 -19.02 -9.94 -2.65
CA GLY A 105 -19.61 -10.95 -3.51
C GLY A 105 -19.05 -12.34 -3.19
N SER A 106 -18.53 -13.02 -4.20
CA SER A 106 -17.88 -14.34 -4.05
C SER A 106 -16.68 -14.35 -3.09
N ALA A 107 -16.06 -13.19 -2.82
CA ALA A 107 -14.92 -13.07 -1.91
C ALA A 107 -15.31 -13.06 -0.42
N THR A 108 -16.61 -13.09 -0.07
CA THR A 108 -17.06 -13.17 1.33
C THR A 108 -16.50 -14.42 1.97
N ARG A 109 -15.84 -14.32 3.13
CA ARG A 109 -15.30 -15.51 3.83
C ARG A 109 -16.43 -16.27 4.54
N PRO A 110 -16.64 -17.58 4.28
CA PRO A 110 -17.74 -18.36 4.84
C PRO A 110 -17.81 -18.39 6.38
N LYS A 111 -16.67 -18.21 7.06
CA LYS A 111 -16.57 -18.22 8.54
C LYS A 111 -17.34 -17.07 9.24
N LYS A 112 -17.86 -16.08 8.50
CA LYS A 112 -18.63 -14.95 9.05
C LYS A 112 -20.16 -15.16 9.05
N ALA A 113 -20.66 -16.38 8.83
CA ALA A 113 -22.09 -16.72 8.76
C ALA A 113 -22.90 -15.98 7.66
N ALA A 114 -22.21 -15.30 6.74
CA ALA A 114 -22.83 -14.60 5.62
C ALA A 114 -22.79 -15.47 4.36
N THR A 115 -23.93 -15.58 3.69
CA THR A 115 -24.05 -16.23 2.38
C THR A 115 -23.19 -15.50 1.37
N GLN A 116 -22.28 -16.23 0.71
CA GLN A 116 -21.57 -15.72 -0.45
C GLN A 116 -22.57 -15.55 -1.59
N VAL A 117 -22.62 -14.37 -2.20
CA VAL A 117 -23.52 -14.08 -3.33
C VAL A 117 -22.73 -13.53 -4.51
N SER A 118 -23.20 -13.77 -5.74
CA SER A 118 -22.54 -13.27 -6.96
C SER A 118 -23.51 -13.28 -8.15
N ALA A 119 -23.04 -12.82 -9.31
CA ALA A 119 -23.77 -12.90 -10.57
C ALA A 119 -24.05 -14.35 -11.00
N SER A 120 -23.10 -15.26 -10.73
CA SER A 120 -23.16 -16.69 -11.10
C SER A 120 -22.38 -17.55 -10.08
N PRO A 121 -22.61 -18.87 -10.00
CA PRO A 121 -22.00 -19.75 -9.00
C PRO A 121 -20.55 -20.14 -9.35
N ILE A 122 -19.71 -19.16 -9.68
CA ILE A 122 -18.31 -19.36 -10.06
C ILE A 122 -17.43 -19.33 -8.79
N PRO A 123 -16.63 -20.38 -8.52
CA PRO A 123 -15.80 -20.45 -7.32
C PRO A 123 -14.79 -19.29 -7.25
N ASN A 124 -14.61 -18.73 -6.05
CA ASN A 124 -13.58 -17.73 -5.82
C ASN A 124 -12.23 -18.41 -5.48
N PRO A 125 -11.14 -18.19 -6.24
CA PRO A 125 -9.87 -18.88 -6.04
C PRO A 125 -9.15 -18.51 -4.73
N MET A 126 -9.45 -17.35 -4.12
CA MET A 126 -8.81 -16.96 -2.86
C MET A 126 -9.48 -17.54 -1.63
N VAL A 127 -10.81 -17.70 -1.65
CA VAL A 127 -11.57 -18.16 -0.47
C VAL A 127 -12.13 -19.58 -0.63
N GLY A 128 -12.09 -20.14 -1.84
CA GLY A 128 -12.48 -21.52 -2.16
C GLY A 128 -13.98 -21.81 -2.10
N GLY A 129 -14.81 -20.79 -1.83
CA GLY A 129 -16.26 -20.93 -1.72
C GLY A 129 -17.00 -20.72 -3.05
N ILE A 130 -18.14 -21.39 -3.20
CA ILE A 130 -19.04 -21.25 -4.35
C ILE A 130 -20.16 -20.29 -3.93
N PRO A 131 -20.30 -19.11 -4.57
CA PRO A 131 -21.36 -18.18 -4.24
C PRO A 131 -22.72 -18.69 -4.71
N VAL A 132 -23.77 -18.24 -4.03
CA VAL A 132 -25.16 -18.35 -4.50
C VAL A 132 -25.37 -17.31 -5.60
N GLU A 133 -25.95 -17.74 -6.71
CA GLU A 133 -26.40 -16.85 -7.77
C GLU A 133 -27.53 -15.95 -7.26
N MET A 134 -27.37 -14.63 -7.39
CA MET A 134 -28.38 -13.67 -6.94
C MET A 134 -29.66 -13.77 -7.78
N THR A 135 -30.80 -13.79 -7.11
CA THR A 135 -32.10 -13.58 -7.75
C THR A 135 -32.31 -12.10 -8.09
N VAL A 136 -33.29 -11.78 -8.92
CA VAL A 136 -33.64 -10.38 -9.21
C VAL A 136 -34.01 -9.61 -7.93
N ALA A 137 -34.70 -10.24 -6.98
CA ALA A 137 -35.01 -9.63 -5.69
C ALA A 137 -33.75 -9.33 -4.87
N ASP A 138 -32.75 -10.22 -4.87
CA ASP A 138 -31.47 -9.97 -4.21
C ASP A 138 -30.73 -8.80 -4.85
N ILE A 139 -30.83 -8.66 -6.18
CA ILE A 139 -30.23 -7.55 -6.95
C ILE A 139 -30.91 -6.23 -6.56
N GLU A 140 -32.23 -6.16 -6.56
CA GLU A 140 -33.01 -4.99 -6.14
C GLU A 140 -32.70 -4.57 -4.70
N GLU A 141 -32.62 -5.53 -3.77
CA GLU A 141 -32.22 -5.29 -2.37
C GLU A 141 -30.80 -4.70 -2.30
N MET A 142 -29.86 -5.25 -3.07
CA MET A 142 -28.49 -4.78 -3.10
C MET A 142 -28.39 -3.34 -3.67
N VAL A 143 -29.13 -3.03 -4.74
CA VAL A 143 -29.24 -1.67 -5.30
C VAL A 143 -29.72 -0.69 -4.23
N ALA A 144 -30.78 -1.04 -3.49
CA ALA A 144 -31.30 -0.22 -2.39
C ALA A 144 -30.29 -0.05 -1.25
N ALA A 145 -29.49 -1.08 -0.96
CA ALA A 145 -28.44 -1.02 0.05
C ALA A 145 -27.31 -0.04 -0.33
N PHE A 146 -26.89 -0.02 -1.60
CA PHE A 146 -25.93 0.97 -2.10
C PHE A 146 -26.46 2.40 -1.99
N ALA A 147 -27.71 2.65 -2.39
CA ALA A 147 -28.36 3.96 -2.24
C ALA A 147 -28.44 4.39 -0.77
N SER A 148 -28.92 3.50 0.10
CA SER A 148 -29.01 3.77 1.55
C SER A 148 -27.65 4.07 2.19
N ALA A 149 -26.58 3.40 1.74
CA ALA A 149 -25.22 3.66 2.19
C ALA A 149 -24.74 5.06 1.73
N ALA A 150 -25.05 5.46 0.48
CA ALA A 150 -24.75 6.80 -0.01
C ALA A 150 -25.46 7.89 0.80
N ARG A 151 -26.73 7.69 1.15
CA ARG A 151 -27.49 8.58 2.05
C ARG A 151 -26.76 8.77 3.38
N ARG A 152 -26.34 7.68 4.03
CA ARG A 152 -25.60 7.73 5.31
C ARG A 152 -24.27 8.48 5.19
N CYS A 153 -23.56 8.32 4.09
CA CYS A 153 -22.33 9.08 3.82
C CYS A 153 -22.61 10.59 3.74
N ARG A 154 -23.69 10.99 3.03
CA ARG A 154 -24.13 12.39 2.93
C ARG A 154 -24.55 12.96 4.28
N GLU A 155 -25.39 12.25 5.03
CA GLU A 155 -25.84 12.64 6.37
C GLU A 155 -24.70 12.68 7.40
N GLY A 156 -23.70 11.82 7.21
CA GLY A 156 -22.44 11.83 7.95
C GLY A 156 -21.54 13.02 7.64
N GLY A 157 -21.85 13.78 6.59
CA GLY A 157 -21.13 15.00 6.20
C GLY A 157 -19.82 14.75 5.45
N LEU A 158 -19.63 13.56 4.86
CA LEU A 158 -18.54 13.29 3.93
C LEU A 158 -18.64 14.19 2.69
N ASP A 159 -17.55 14.37 1.94
CA ASP A 159 -17.55 15.18 0.71
C ASP A 159 -18.08 14.39 -0.50
N GLY A 160 -18.10 13.06 -0.42
CA GLY A 160 -18.63 12.20 -1.46
C GLY A 160 -18.45 10.70 -1.21
N ILE A 161 -18.69 9.91 -2.25
CA ILE A 161 -18.54 8.45 -2.27
C ILE A 161 -17.72 7.98 -3.47
N ASP A 162 -17.12 6.79 -3.35
CA ASP A 162 -16.44 6.07 -4.42
C ASP A 162 -17.09 4.69 -4.58
N ILE A 163 -17.60 4.35 -5.76
CA ILE A 163 -18.26 3.06 -5.99
C ILE A 163 -17.21 2.03 -6.40
N HIS A 164 -17.06 0.95 -5.63
CA HIS A 164 -16.07 -0.09 -5.91
C HIS A 164 -16.58 -1.09 -6.95
N ALA A 165 -16.25 -0.84 -8.22
CA ALA A 165 -16.58 -1.69 -9.37
C ALA A 165 -15.33 -2.36 -9.97
N SER A 166 -14.38 -2.78 -9.10
CA SER A 166 -13.07 -3.32 -9.47
C SER A 166 -12.58 -4.40 -8.49
N SER A 167 -11.38 -4.95 -8.74
CA SER A 167 -10.69 -5.95 -7.92
C SER A 167 -11.37 -7.34 -7.80
N GLY A 168 -12.27 -7.66 -8.73
CA GLY A 168 -13.03 -8.90 -8.79
C GLY A 168 -14.31 -8.91 -7.96
N TYR A 169 -14.68 -7.81 -7.32
CA TYR A 169 -15.78 -7.75 -6.35
C TYR A 169 -17.18 -7.68 -6.97
N LEU A 170 -18.24 -7.60 -6.18
CA LEU A 170 -19.61 -7.93 -6.63
C LEU A 170 -20.02 -7.22 -7.94
N ILE A 171 -19.78 -5.91 -8.04
CA ILE A 171 -20.13 -5.17 -9.26
C ILE A 171 -19.29 -5.67 -10.45
N GLU A 172 -17.97 -5.86 -10.29
CA GLU A 172 -17.12 -6.46 -11.33
C GLU A 172 -17.55 -7.90 -11.65
N GLN A 173 -18.10 -8.66 -10.70
CA GLN A 173 -18.60 -10.02 -10.96
C GLN A 173 -19.81 -10.03 -11.90
N PHE A 174 -20.64 -8.99 -11.88
CA PHE A 174 -21.69 -8.78 -12.89
C PHE A 174 -21.12 -8.25 -14.20
N LEU A 175 -20.14 -7.34 -14.14
CA LEU A 175 -19.53 -6.77 -15.32
C LEU A 175 -18.71 -7.80 -16.11
N SER A 176 -17.88 -8.63 -15.49
CA SER A 176 -16.91 -9.47 -16.20
C SER A 176 -17.58 -10.70 -16.83
N PRO A 177 -17.35 -10.99 -18.13
CA PRO A 177 -17.90 -12.18 -18.77
C PRO A 177 -17.28 -13.48 -18.22
N ALA A 178 -16.12 -13.39 -17.56
CA ALA A 178 -15.50 -14.51 -16.87
C ALA A 178 -16.24 -14.90 -15.57
N ASN A 179 -17.05 -13.99 -15.01
CA ASN A 179 -17.75 -14.18 -13.74
C ASN A 179 -19.28 -14.18 -13.85
N ASN A 180 -19.83 -13.70 -14.97
CA ASN A 180 -21.26 -13.63 -15.22
C ASN A 180 -21.66 -14.52 -16.39
N THR A 181 -22.22 -15.69 -16.07
CA THR A 181 -22.75 -16.66 -17.03
C THR A 181 -24.28 -16.67 -17.06
N ARG A 182 -24.93 -15.59 -16.59
CA ARG A 182 -26.39 -15.51 -16.58
C ARG A 182 -26.95 -15.42 -18.00
N GLU A 183 -28.13 -15.99 -18.19
CA GLU A 183 -28.89 -15.95 -19.44
C GLU A 183 -30.09 -14.98 -19.40
N ASP A 184 -30.29 -14.31 -18.26
CA ASP A 184 -31.34 -13.31 -18.08
C ASP A 184 -30.88 -11.89 -18.45
N ILE A 185 -31.68 -10.88 -18.11
CA ILE A 185 -31.41 -9.47 -18.43
C ILE A 185 -30.17 -8.89 -17.70
N TYR A 186 -29.54 -9.65 -16.80
CA TYR A 186 -28.32 -9.25 -16.11
C TYR A 186 -27.06 -9.94 -16.65
N GLY A 187 -27.15 -10.77 -17.71
CA GLY A 187 -26.00 -11.44 -18.32
C GLY A 187 -25.99 -11.45 -19.86
N GLY A 188 -24.92 -12.01 -20.42
CA GLY A 188 -24.69 -12.06 -21.87
C GLY A 188 -24.11 -10.76 -22.43
N SER A 189 -24.95 -9.92 -23.04
CA SER A 189 -24.51 -8.68 -23.70
C SER A 189 -23.83 -7.71 -22.71
N LEU A 190 -23.01 -6.78 -23.21
CA LEU A 190 -22.42 -5.73 -22.37
C LEU A 190 -23.51 -4.91 -21.68
N GLU A 191 -24.57 -4.54 -22.40
CA GLU A 191 -25.72 -3.80 -21.85
C GLU A 191 -26.33 -4.52 -20.63
N ASN A 192 -26.57 -5.83 -20.74
CA ASN A 192 -27.13 -6.61 -19.65
C ASN A 192 -26.16 -6.76 -18.47
N ARG A 193 -24.87 -7.03 -18.73
CA ARG A 193 -23.84 -7.11 -17.69
C ARG A 193 -23.66 -5.79 -16.94
N MET A 194 -23.85 -4.66 -17.62
CA MET A 194 -23.81 -3.33 -17.02
C MET A 194 -25.06 -2.97 -16.22
N ARG A 195 -26.20 -3.65 -16.43
CA ARG A 195 -27.50 -3.29 -15.86
C ARG A 195 -27.45 -3.10 -14.35
N PHE A 196 -26.85 -4.04 -13.63
CA PHE A 196 -26.70 -3.95 -12.17
C PHE A 196 -25.92 -2.69 -11.73
N LEU A 197 -24.83 -2.37 -12.42
CA LEU A 197 -24.06 -1.15 -12.14
C LEU A 197 -24.89 0.11 -12.44
N MET A 198 -25.60 0.15 -13.58
CA MET A 198 -26.42 1.30 -13.94
C MET A 198 -27.55 1.53 -12.95
N GLU A 199 -28.23 0.47 -12.51
CA GLU A 199 -29.27 0.53 -11.47
C GLU A 199 -28.72 1.09 -10.15
N ILE A 200 -27.51 0.68 -9.73
CA ILE A 200 -26.82 1.26 -8.55
C ILE A 200 -26.57 2.76 -8.75
N LEU A 201 -26.00 3.16 -9.90
CA LEU A 201 -25.65 4.55 -10.16
C LEU A 201 -26.90 5.44 -10.16
N GLU A 202 -27.97 4.99 -10.79
CA GLU A 202 -29.25 5.69 -10.87
C GLU A 202 -29.93 5.78 -9.50
N ALA A 203 -29.98 4.68 -8.74
CA ALA A 203 -30.55 4.66 -7.40
C ALA A 203 -29.80 5.59 -6.44
N ILE A 204 -28.47 5.60 -6.49
CA ILE A 204 -27.67 6.54 -5.70
C ILE A 204 -27.98 7.98 -6.13
N ARG A 205 -27.99 8.29 -7.44
CA ARG A 205 -28.31 9.65 -7.90
C ARG A 205 -29.71 10.10 -7.52
N ALA A 206 -30.69 9.20 -7.51
CA ALA A 206 -32.03 9.50 -7.03
C ALA A 206 -32.05 9.83 -5.52
N GLU A 207 -31.22 9.15 -4.73
CA GLU A 207 -31.15 9.30 -3.27
C GLU A 207 -30.37 10.55 -2.82
N VAL A 208 -29.20 10.81 -3.42
CA VAL A 208 -28.28 11.87 -2.96
C VAL A 208 -28.10 13.03 -3.94
N GLY A 209 -28.67 12.96 -5.14
CA GLY A 209 -28.57 14.04 -6.14
C GLY A 209 -27.19 14.20 -6.78
N TYR A 210 -27.05 15.28 -7.56
CA TYR A 210 -25.80 15.68 -8.24
C TYR A 210 -25.02 16.75 -7.46
N ASP A 211 -25.54 17.24 -6.34
CA ASP A 211 -24.84 18.14 -5.42
C ASP A 211 -23.93 17.40 -4.43
N PHE A 212 -23.93 16.07 -4.47
CA PHE A 212 -23.04 15.20 -3.72
C PHE A 212 -22.08 14.45 -4.66
N CYS A 213 -20.78 14.54 -4.40
CA CYS A 213 -19.75 13.99 -5.30
C CYS A 213 -19.78 12.45 -5.29
N MET A 214 -19.80 11.83 -6.47
CA MET A 214 -19.80 10.37 -6.62
C MET A 214 -18.80 9.96 -7.67
N GLY A 215 -17.75 9.25 -7.27
CA GLY A 215 -16.85 8.58 -8.20
C GLY A 215 -17.12 7.09 -8.35
N ILE A 216 -16.44 6.48 -9.30
CA ILE A 216 -16.41 5.03 -9.50
C ILE A 216 -14.99 4.55 -9.70
N ARG A 217 -14.65 3.41 -9.09
CA ARG A 217 -13.39 2.73 -9.31
C ARG A 217 -13.59 1.51 -10.21
N LEU A 218 -13.05 1.57 -11.42
CA LEU A 218 -13.09 0.51 -12.42
C LEU A 218 -11.75 -0.25 -12.47
N PRO A 219 -11.74 -1.52 -12.91
CA PRO A 219 -10.49 -2.18 -13.26
C PRO A 219 -9.84 -1.41 -14.41
N ASN A 220 -8.53 -1.58 -14.64
CA ASN A 220 -7.90 -1.20 -15.92
C ASN A 220 -7.47 -2.42 -16.75
N GLN A 221 -7.28 -3.56 -16.09
CA GLN A 221 -6.94 -4.85 -16.67
C GLN A 221 -7.21 -5.93 -15.63
N GLU A 222 -8.05 -6.93 -15.97
CA GLU A 222 -8.49 -7.95 -15.01
C GLU A 222 -7.46 -9.08 -14.83
N TYR A 223 -6.69 -9.40 -15.89
CA TYR A 223 -5.82 -10.59 -15.97
C TYR A 223 -6.53 -11.93 -15.70
N ILE A 224 -7.82 -11.99 -16.00
CA ILE A 224 -8.64 -13.20 -15.93
C ILE A 224 -8.81 -13.77 -17.35
N PRO A 225 -8.63 -15.08 -17.57
CA PRO A 225 -8.99 -15.71 -18.84
C PRO A 225 -10.46 -15.46 -19.18
N GLY A 226 -10.72 -14.82 -20.33
CA GLY A 226 -12.08 -14.45 -20.73
C GLY A 226 -12.66 -13.23 -19.99
N GLY A 227 -11.84 -12.52 -19.21
CA GLY A 227 -12.22 -11.26 -18.55
C GLY A 227 -12.19 -10.05 -19.48
N MET A 228 -12.47 -8.88 -18.91
CA MET A 228 -12.48 -7.61 -19.65
C MET A 228 -11.06 -7.11 -19.96
N THR A 229 -10.88 -6.61 -21.18
CA THR A 229 -9.67 -5.92 -21.65
C THR A 229 -9.72 -4.42 -21.32
N PRO A 230 -8.59 -3.68 -21.41
CA PRO A 230 -8.60 -2.22 -21.29
C PRO A 230 -9.59 -1.52 -22.25
N GLN A 231 -9.82 -2.09 -23.43
CA GLN A 231 -10.77 -1.56 -24.41
C GLN A 231 -12.22 -1.76 -23.98
N ASP A 232 -12.57 -2.95 -23.46
CA ASP A 232 -13.90 -3.21 -22.91
C ASP A 232 -14.20 -2.27 -21.74
N ILE A 233 -13.20 -2.06 -20.88
CA ILE A 233 -13.27 -1.16 -19.74
C ILE A 233 -13.41 0.30 -20.18
N ALA A 234 -12.74 0.72 -21.26
CA ALA A 234 -12.90 2.06 -21.82
C ALA A 234 -14.35 2.30 -22.30
N GLU A 235 -15.00 1.28 -22.88
CA GLU A 235 -16.41 1.35 -23.23
C GLU A 235 -17.32 1.47 -22.00
N VAL A 236 -17.09 0.65 -20.96
CA VAL A 236 -17.79 0.75 -19.67
C VAL A 236 -17.62 2.14 -19.07
N ALA A 237 -16.39 2.66 -19.02
CA ALA A 237 -16.06 3.96 -18.47
C ALA A 237 -16.82 5.09 -19.18
N ARG A 238 -16.88 5.05 -20.52
CA ARG A 238 -17.63 6.04 -21.32
C ARG A 238 -19.14 6.01 -21.03
N ILE A 239 -19.71 4.83 -20.80
CA ILE A 239 -21.15 4.67 -20.52
C ILE A 239 -21.49 5.19 -19.12
N VAL A 240 -20.65 4.94 -18.12
CA VAL A 240 -20.91 5.38 -16.73
C VAL A 240 -20.54 6.83 -16.48
N GLU A 241 -19.64 7.40 -17.30
CA GLU A 241 -19.12 8.75 -17.12
C GLU A 241 -20.20 9.80 -16.85
N PRO A 242 -21.34 9.88 -17.58
CA PRO A 242 -22.37 10.87 -17.33
C PRO A 242 -22.92 10.87 -15.89
N TYR A 243 -22.87 9.72 -15.22
CA TYR A 243 -23.45 9.51 -13.89
C TYR A 243 -22.48 9.84 -12.76
N VAL A 244 -21.16 9.82 -12.98
CA VAL A 244 -20.12 9.98 -11.93
C VAL A 244 -19.36 11.29 -12.09
N ASP A 245 -18.68 11.77 -11.06
CA ASP A 245 -17.89 13.01 -11.08
C ASP A 245 -16.40 12.77 -11.34
N TYR A 246 -15.93 11.54 -11.14
CA TYR A 246 -14.60 11.08 -11.52
C TYR A 246 -14.57 9.56 -11.76
N VAL A 247 -13.54 9.10 -12.47
CA VAL A 247 -13.22 7.67 -12.64
C VAL A 247 -11.86 7.36 -12.02
N SER A 248 -11.81 6.44 -11.06
CA SER A 248 -10.58 5.88 -10.52
C SER A 248 -10.27 4.55 -11.21
N LEU A 249 -9.00 4.31 -11.54
CA LEU A 249 -8.56 3.07 -12.18
C LEU A 249 -7.64 2.28 -11.27
N HIS A 250 -7.75 0.95 -11.35
CA HIS A 250 -6.87 0.03 -10.65
C HIS A 250 -6.74 -1.31 -11.35
N MET A 251 -5.54 -1.87 -11.34
CA MET A 251 -5.26 -3.12 -11.99
C MET A 251 -5.58 -4.34 -11.13
N GLY A 252 -6.01 -5.40 -11.80
CA GLY A 252 -6.06 -6.75 -11.26
C GLY A 252 -7.40 -7.14 -10.63
N SER A 253 -7.45 -8.41 -10.27
CA SER A 253 -8.58 -9.08 -9.63
C SER A 253 -8.04 -10.10 -8.62
N TYR A 254 -8.86 -10.56 -7.68
CA TYR A 254 -8.44 -11.59 -6.71
C TYR A 254 -8.01 -12.91 -7.38
N TRP A 255 -8.36 -13.14 -8.64
CA TRP A 255 -7.84 -14.28 -9.44
C TRP A 255 -6.33 -14.23 -9.61
N ARG A 256 -5.75 -13.03 -9.61
CA ARG A 256 -4.30 -12.79 -9.60
C ARG A 256 -3.96 -11.76 -8.53
N PHE A 257 -4.13 -12.13 -7.28
CA PHE A 257 -3.96 -11.21 -6.15
C PHE A 257 -2.65 -10.41 -6.17
N TYR A 258 -1.54 -11.01 -6.63
CA TYR A 258 -0.24 -10.34 -6.71
C TYR A 258 -0.23 -9.12 -7.65
N THR A 259 -1.14 -9.04 -8.63
CA THR A 259 -1.25 -7.87 -9.53
C THR A 259 -2.01 -6.71 -8.91
N LEU A 260 -2.86 -6.96 -7.89
CA LEU A 260 -3.57 -5.90 -7.16
C LEU A 260 -2.61 -5.01 -6.36
N LEU A 261 -1.41 -5.51 -6.03
CA LEU A 261 -0.50 -4.88 -5.08
C LEU A 261 0.93 -4.99 -5.59
N ALA A 262 1.27 -4.20 -6.61
CA ALA A 262 2.60 -4.17 -7.23
C ALA A 262 3.76 -4.20 -6.19
N PRO A 263 4.48 -5.33 -6.08
CA PRO A 263 5.63 -5.51 -5.17
C PRO A 263 6.89 -4.78 -5.69
N MET A 264 8.02 -5.00 -5.02
CA MET A 264 9.27 -4.27 -5.26
C MET A 264 9.89 -4.52 -6.64
N ASP A 265 9.64 -5.71 -7.17
CA ASP A 265 10.11 -6.23 -8.45
C ASP A 265 9.28 -5.76 -9.65
N VAL A 266 8.17 -5.06 -9.43
CA VAL A 266 7.32 -4.50 -10.49
C VAL A 266 7.69 -3.03 -10.74
N PRO A 267 7.90 -2.58 -11.98
CA PRO A 267 8.30 -1.19 -12.27
C PRO A 267 7.37 -0.12 -11.65
N LEU A 268 7.92 1.08 -11.40
CA LEU A 268 7.11 2.25 -11.06
C LEU A 268 6.16 2.57 -12.22
N GLY A 269 4.91 2.93 -11.91
CA GLY A 269 3.93 3.32 -12.94
C GLY A 269 3.40 2.14 -13.75
N ASN A 270 3.49 0.91 -13.22
CA ASN A 270 3.16 -0.33 -13.94
C ASN A 270 1.76 -0.36 -14.57
N GLU A 271 0.80 0.39 -14.02
CA GLU A 271 -0.57 0.42 -14.53
C GLU A 271 -0.79 1.45 -15.65
N MET A 272 0.17 2.37 -15.88
CA MET A 272 -0.01 3.46 -16.85
C MET A 272 -0.34 2.97 -18.28
N PRO A 273 0.31 1.92 -18.82
CA PRO A 273 -0.03 1.41 -20.16
C PRO A 273 -1.48 0.92 -20.29
N HIS A 274 -2.08 0.42 -19.20
CA HIS A 274 -3.47 -0.03 -19.19
C HIS A 274 -4.45 1.10 -18.86
N ASN A 275 -4.00 2.14 -18.16
CA ASN A 275 -4.82 3.32 -17.89
C ASN A 275 -5.05 4.18 -19.13
N GLU A 276 -4.04 4.35 -19.99
CA GLU A 276 -4.08 5.29 -21.12
C GLU A 276 -5.24 5.07 -22.12
N PRO A 277 -5.58 3.83 -22.55
CA PRO A 277 -6.75 3.59 -23.40
C PRO A 277 -8.08 4.01 -22.77
N ILE A 278 -8.15 4.06 -21.44
CA ILE A 278 -9.36 4.38 -20.69
C ILE A 278 -9.41 5.88 -20.38
N THR A 279 -8.30 6.46 -19.88
CA THR A 279 -8.26 7.88 -19.53
C THR A 279 -8.40 8.79 -20.76
N SER A 280 -7.92 8.35 -21.93
CA SER A 280 -7.96 9.13 -23.18
C SER A 280 -9.36 9.31 -23.77
N VAL A 281 -10.34 8.46 -23.40
CA VAL A 281 -11.72 8.57 -23.91
C VAL A 281 -12.65 9.32 -22.95
N LEU A 282 -12.15 9.71 -21.78
CA LEU A 282 -12.92 10.38 -20.73
C LEU A 282 -12.68 11.89 -20.74
N THR A 283 -13.70 12.63 -20.36
CA THR A 283 -13.71 14.09 -20.19
C THR A 283 -13.72 14.51 -18.72
N LYS A 284 -14.27 13.66 -17.84
CA LYS A 284 -14.28 13.88 -16.39
C LYS A 284 -12.93 13.52 -15.76
N PRO A 285 -12.62 14.10 -14.59
CA PRO A 285 -11.36 13.82 -13.90
C PRO A 285 -11.09 12.32 -13.68
N THR A 286 -9.82 11.93 -13.85
CA THR A 286 -9.36 10.55 -13.63
C THR A 286 -8.37 10.45 -12.48
N ILE A 287 -8.46 9.38 -11.69
CA ILE A 287 -7.50 9.04 -10.62
C ILE A 287 -6.79 7.74 -10.99
N VAL A 288 -5.46 7.79 -11.12
CA VAL A 288 -4.66 6.58 -11.39
C VAL A 288 -3.77 6.19 -10.22
N VAL A 289 -3.49 4.89 -10.11
CA VAL A 289 -2.51 4.31 -9.21
C VAL A 289 -1.58 3.40 -10.01
N GLY A 290 -0.59 2.78 -9.37
CA GLY A 290 0.34 1.85 -10.02
C GLY A 290 1.75 2.04 -9.54
N ARG A 291 1.97 1.95 -8.22
CA ARG A 291 3.30 2.14 -7.60
C ARG A 291 3.89 3.55 -7.90
N ILE A 292 3.10 4.59 -7.65
CA ILE A 292 3.52 5.99 -7.75
C ILE A 292 4.08 6.40 -6.38
N MET A 293 5.41 6.48 -6.28
CA MET A 293 6.12 6.55 -5.00
C MET A 293 6.76 7.91 -4.72
N THR A 294 7.04 8.70 -5.76
CA THR A 294 7.71 10.01 -5.66
C THR A 294 6.86 11.10 -6.28
N LEU A 295 7.05 12.34 -5.83
CA LEU A 295 6.34 13.49 -6.39
C LEU A 295 6.79 13.84 -7.80
N ASP A 296 8.06 13.61 -8.16
CA ASP A 296 8.50 13.80 -9.55
C ASP A 296 7.75 12.87 -10.51
N HIS A 297 7.55 11.61 -10.12
CA HIS A 297 6.80 10.67 -10.94
C HIS A 297 5.31 11.04 -11.01
N ALA A 298 4.72 11.42 -9.87
CA ALA A 298 3.35 11.93 -9.80
C ALA A 298 3.13 13.18 -10.69
N GLU A 299 4.04 14.15 -10.63
CA GLU A 299 4.00 15.38 -11.42
C GLU A 299 4.13 15.05 -12.90
N HIS A 300 5.04 14.16 -13.27
CA HIS A 300 5.19 13.71 -14.66
C HIS A 300 3.89 13.11 -15.21
N ILE A 301 3.18 12.28 -14.43
CA ILE A 301 1.90 11.68 -14.86
C ILE A 301 0.86 12.78 -15.14
N VAL A 302 0.67 13.72 -14.20
CA VAL A 302 -0.33 14.78 -14.32
C VAL A 302 0.03 15.79 -15.40
N ALA A 303 1.28 16.25 -15.45
CA ALA A 303 1.76 17.25 -16.42
C ALA A 303 1.66 16.76 -17.86
N ASN A 304 1.77 15.44 -18.09
CA ASN A 304 1.62 14.84 -19.43
C ASN A 304 0.17 14.41 -19.75
N GLY A 305 -0.81 14.80 -18.92
CA GLY A 305 -2.22 14.51 -19.17
C GLY A 305 -2.60 13.02 -19.08
N LYS A 306 -1.73 12.17 -18.50
CA LYS A 306 -2.01 10.73 -18.38
C LYS A 306 -3.12 10.44 -17.36
N ALA A 307 -3.30 11.33 -16.40
CA ALA A 307 -4.41 11.35 -15.45
C ALA A 307 -4.63 12.75 -14.89
N SER A 308 -5.81 13.02 -14.34
CA SER A 308 -6.11 14.30 -13.67
C SER A 308 -5.54 14.36 -12.25
N MET A 309 -5.45 13.22 -11.58
CA MET A 309 -4.99 13.05 -10.20
C MET A 309 -4.27 11.71 -10.02
N VAL A 310 -3.43 11.61 -9.00
CA VAL A 310 -2.67 10.39 -8.70
C VAL A 310 -2.91 9.92 -7.28
N SER A 311 -3.05 8.61 -7.12
CA SER A 311 -3.16 7.96 -5.81
C SER A 311 -1.80 7.47 -5.32
N MET A 312 -1.35 8.01 -4.18
CA MET A 312 -0.05 7.72 -3.55
C MET A 312 -0.20 6.99 -2.21
N VAL A 313 -1.01 5.92 -2.18
CA VAL A 313 -1.39 5.19 -0.95
C VAL A 313 -0.18 4.81 -0.09
N ARG A 314 0.71 3.94 -0.59
CA ARG A 314 1.79 3.37 0.22
C ARG A 314 2.86 4.42 0.56
N ALA A 315 3.04 5.44 -0.28
CA ALA A 315 3.91 6.57 0.04
C ALA A 315 3.35 7.37 1.22
N LEU A 316 2.03 7.61 1.28
CA LEU A 316 1.36 8.29 2.39
C LEU A 316 1.18 7.41 3.66
N ILE A 317 1.33 6.09 3.53
CA ILE A 317 1.52 5.20 4.69
C ILE A 317 2.91 5.42 5.27
N ALA A 318 3.96 5.46 4.43
CA ALA A 318 5.33 5.65 4.86
C ALA A 318 5.58 7.06 5.43
N ASP A 319 5.02 8.11 4.81
CA ASP A 319 5.17 9.48 5.28
C ASP A 319 3.82 10.23 5.21
N PRO A 320 3.13 10.45 6.35
CA PRO A 320 1.90 11.21 6.37
C PRO A 320 2.11 12.70 6.03
N GLU A 321 3.34 13.23 6.14
CA GLU A 321 3.69 14.62 5.87
C GLU A 321 4.28 14.84 4.47
N LEU A 322 4.29 13.81 3.61
CA LEU A 322 4.83 13.84 2.25
C LEU A 322 4.45 15.12 1.49
N VAL A 323 3.17 15.50 1.53
CA VAL A 323 2.65 16.65 0.79
C VAL A 323 3.14 17.97 1.41
N ALA A 324 3.10 18.10 2.73
CA ALA A 324 3.56 19.28 3.44
C ALA A 324 5.07 19.52 3.29
N LYS A 325 5.90 18.47 3.43
CA LYS A 325 7.35 18.52 3.21
C LYS A 325 7.68 18.99 1.80
N ALA A 326 6.99 18.44 0.81
CA ALA A 326 7.18 18.85 -0.57
C ALA A 326 6.78 20.30 -0.85
N ARG A 327 5.69 20.80 -0.26
CA ARG A 327 5.30 22.21 -0.35
C ARG A 327 6.36 23.16 0.22
N ARG A 328 7.16 22.69 1.18
CA ARG A 328 8.27 23.44 1.80
C ARG A 328 9.60 23.29 1.05
N GLY A 329 9.68 22.44 0.03
CA GLY A 329 10.94 22.13 -0.67
C GLY A 329 11.88 21.25 0.15
N GLU A 330 11.32 20.38 1.00
CA GLU A 330 12.06 19.48 1.89
C GLU A 330 11.98 18.02 1.42
N GLU A 331 11.99 17.77 0.11
CA GLU A 331 11.72 16.44 -0.44
C GLU A 331 12.71 15.36 -0.01
N GLN A 332 13.96 15.74 0.27
CA GLN A 332 14.98 14.85 0.83
C GLN A 332 14.57 14.27 2.20
N SER A 333 13.69 14.94 2.93
CA SER A 333 13.20 14.49 4.25
C SER A 333 11.94 13.61 4.15
N ILE A 334 11.42 13.35 2.93
CA ILE A 334 10.26 12.48 2.72
C ILE A 334 10.68 11.03 2.93
N ARG A 335 10.11 10.39 3.95
CA ARG A 335 10.40 8.99 4.29
C ARG A 335 9.88 8.08 3.16
N PRO A 336 10.76 7.37 2.44
CA PRO A 336 10.37 6.65 1.23
C PRO A 336 9.59 5.37 1.58
N CYS A 337 8.55 5.08 0.81
CA CYS A 337 8.01 3.73 0.81
C CYS A 337 8.85 2.84 -0.12
N ILE A 338 9.28 1.70 0.42
CA ILE A 338 10.15 0.73 -0.27
C ILE A 338 9.38 -0.31 -1.09
N GLY A 339 8.04 -0.22 -1.14
CA GLY A 339 7.20 -1.14 -1.91
C GLY A 339 7.20 -2.59 -1.40
N SER A 340 7.64 -2.84 -0.16
CA SER A 340 7.88 -4.19 0.37
C SER A 340 6.64 -5.06 0.51
N ASN A 341 5.46 -4.44 0.67
CA ASN A 341 4.21 -5.12 1.00
C ASN A 341 4.22 -5.93 2.31
N ILE A 342 5.33 -5.94 3.06
CA ILE A 342 5.47 -6.71 4.31
C ILE A 342 4.62 -6.09 5.42
N GLY A 343 4.90 -4.84 5.79
CA GLY A 343 4.23 -4.19 6.93
C GLY A 343 2.82 -3.72 6.63
N CYS A 344 2.52 -3.37 5.37
CA CYS A 344 1.19 -2.93 5.00
C CYS A 344 0.24 -4.11 4.80
N VAL A 345 0.21 -4.69 3.59
CA VAL A 345 -0.70 -5.80 3.28
C VAL A 345 -0.33 -7.09 4.02
N GLY A 346 0.96 -7.45 4.07
CA GLY A 346 1.41 -8.71 4.67
C GLY A 346 1.01 -8.82 6.14
N GLN A 347 1.25 -7.75 6.91
CA GLN A 347 0.81 -7.67 8.29
C GLN A 347 -0.71 -7.65 8.39
N MET A 348 -1.41 -6.83 7.61
CA MET A 348 -2.88 -6.80 7.64
C MET A 348 -3.50 -8.18 7.38
N MET A 349 -2.95 -8.95 6.44
CA MET A 349 -3.41 -10.31 6.13
C MET A 349 -3.08 -11.33 7.21
N SER A 350 -2.02 -11.09 8.01
CA SER A 350 -1.52 -12.03 9.02
C SER A 350 -2.05 -11.74 10.43
N THR A 351 -2.07 -10.46 10.84
CA THR A 351 -2.44 -10.02 12.20
C THR A 351 -3.75 -9.25 12.24
N GLY A 352 -4.31 -8.86 11.09
CA GLY A 352 -5.60 -8.19 11.03
C GLY A 352 -5.56 -6.67 11.26
N VAL A 353 -4.38 -6.03 11.24
CA VAL A 353 -4.24 -4.57 11.33
C VAL A 353 -3.07 -4.10 10.46
N LEU A 354 -3.26 -2.98 9.75
CA LEU A 354 -2.20 -2.31 8.97
C LEU A 354 -0.98 -1.92 9.84
N SER A 355 0.21 -1.95 9.27
CA SER A 355 1.38 -1.19 9.76
C SER A 355 2.27 -0.74 8.60
N CYS A 356 3.51 -0.35 8.90
CA CYS A 356 4.52 -0.10 7.90
C CYS A 356 5.91 -0.47 8.45
N VAL A 357 6.72 -1.16 7.63
CA VAL A 357 8.10 -1.52 8.02
C VAL A 357 9.04 -0.32 8.11
N VAL A 358 8.69 0.79 7.45
CA VAL A 358 9.48 2.02 7.50
C VAL A 358 8.84 3.08 8.40
N ASN A 359 7.57 2.95 8.78
CA ASN A 359 6.87 3.94 9.62
C ASN A 359 6.15 3.25 10.77
N VAL A 360 6.76 3.31 11.96
CA VAL A 360 6.23 2.69 13.17
C VAL A 360 4.96 3.36 13.70
N ALA A 361 4.66 4.60 13.29
CA ALA A 361 3.46 5.32 13.68
C ALA A 361 2.24 4.97 12.81
N ALA A 362 2.43 4.32 11.66
CA ALA A 362 1.33 3.98 10.76
C ALA A 362 0.33 3.04 11.47
N ALA A 363 -0.94 3.48 11.55
CA ALA A 363 -2.02 2.81 12.28
C ALA A 363 -1.87 2.77 13.81
N ALA A 364 -0.89 3.50 14.35
CA ALA A 364 -0.61 3.66 15.77
C ALA A 364 -0.57 5.14 16.20
N GLU A 365 -1.14 6.05 15.41
CA GLU A 365 -1.04 7.51 15.56
C GLU A 365 -1.56 8.03 16.91
N THR A 366 -2.40 7.25 17.58
CA THR A 366 -2.93 7.54 18.93
C THR A 366 -1.92 7.31 20.06
N THR A 367 -0.86 6.54 19.79
CA THR A 367 0.10 6.07 20.79
C THR A 367 1.56 6.33 20.42
N VAL A 368 1.86 6.42 19.11
CA VAL A 368 3.20 6.59 18.58
C VAL A 368 3.16 7.79 17.64
N PRO A 369 3.88 8.89 17.94
CA PRO A 369 3.95 10.02 17.02
C PRO A 369 4.86 9.67 15.83
N PHE A 370 4.63 10.32 14.68
CA PHE A 370 5.42 10.07 13.47
C PHE A 370 6.91 10.42 13.66
N ASP A 371 7.16 11.62 14.17
CA ASP A 371 8.46 12.02 14.71
C ASP A 371 8.41 12.05 16.23
N PRO A 372 9.53 11.83 16.93
CA PRO A 372 9.56 11.99 18.37
C PRO A 372 9.11 13.42 18.75
N PRO A 373 8.57 13.62 19.97
CA PRO A 373 8.31 14.96 20.49
C PRO A 373 9.62 15.79 20.50
N GLY A 374 9.56 17.08 20.86
CA GLY A 374 10.71 18.02 20.82
C GLY A 374 11.97 17.64 21.62
N PRO A 375 12.77 18.57 22.14
CA PRO A 375 13.99 18.19 22.87
C PRO A 375 13.72 17.36 24.12
N ALA A 376 14.60 16.42 24.47
CA ALA A 376 14.56 15.73 25.76
C ALA A 376 14.89 16.73 26.89
N PRO A 377 14.31 16.58 28.11
CA PRO A 377 14.61 17.47 29.23
C PRO A 377 16.08 17.47 29.65
N VAL A 378 16.77 16.35 29.44
CA VAL A 378 18.19 16.16 29.76
C VAL A 378 18.89 15.68 28.50
N ARG A 379 19.85 16.48 28.01
CA ARG A 379 20.75 16.07 26.95
C ARG A 379 21.69 14.99 27.47
N LYS A 380 21.93 13.97 26.64
CA LYS A 380 22.81 12.83 26.92
C LYS A 380 23.77 12.63 25.75
N ARG A 381 24.93 12.06 26.02
CA ARG A 381 25.83 11.45 25.03
C ARG A 381 25.39 10.00 24.82
N VAL A 382 24.90 9.69 23.62
CA VAL A 382 24.36 8.37 23.26
C VAL A 382 25.29 7.73 22.25
N MET A 383 25.77 6.53 22.58
CA MET A 383 26.50 5.68 21.64
C MET A 383 25.54 4.69 20.99
N VAL A 384 25.54 4.62 19.67
CA VAL A 384 24.78 3.62 18.91
C VAL A 384 25.76 2.68 18.22
N VAL A 385 25.67 1.38 18.50
CA VAL A 385 26.56 0.35 17.97
C VAL A 385 25.84 -0.45 16.89
N GLY A 386 26.20 -0.22 15.64
CA GLY A 386 25.62 -0.84 14.44
C GLY A 386 24.87 0.19 13.58
N GLY A 387 25.29 0.32 12.32
CA GLY A 387 24.72 1.21 11.30
C GLY A 387 23.66 0.56 10.42
N GLY A 388 22.99 -0.50 10.91
CA GLY A 388 21.81 -1.09 10.26
C GLY A 388 20.53 -0.28 10.51
N PRO A 389 19.37 -0.70 9.96
CA PRO A 389 18.11 0.06 10.06
C PRO A 389 17.70 0.40 11.50
N ALA A 390 17.90 -0.53 12.45
CA ALA A 390 17.59 -0.28 13.86
C ALA A 390 18.48 0.80 14.48
N GLY A 391 19.81 0.73 14.26
CA GLY A 391 20.74 1.73 14.79
C GLY A 391 20.58 3.09 14.12
N LEU A 392 20.32 3.11 12.81
CA LEU A 392 20.05 4.33 12.07
C LEU A 392 18.78 5.05 12.57
N GLU A 393 17.67 4.32 12.77
CA GLU A 393 16.43 4.92 13.32
C GLU A 393 16.61 5.36 14.77
N ALA A 394 17.36 4.60 15.60
CA ALA A 394 17.69 4.97 16.96
C ALA A 394 18.53 6.25 17.02
N ALA A 395 19.56 6.36 16.17
CA ALA A 395 20.39 7.55 16.05
C ALA A 395 19.58 8.77 15.60
N ARG A 396 18.74 8.61 14.56
CA ARG A 396 17.84 9.68 14.09
C ARG A 396 16.92 10.16 15.21
N THR A 397 16.27 9.23 15.91
CA THR A 397 15.33 9.55 17.00
C THR A 397 16.03 10.25 18.16
N ALA A 398 17.22 9.78 18.56
CA ALA A 398 18.00 10.40 19.62
C ALA A 398 18.49 11.81 19.22
N ALA A 399 18.88 12.00 17.96
CA ALA A 399 19.31 13.30 17.45
C ALA A 399 18.15 14.31 17.39
N LEU A 400 16.97 13.90 16.92
CA LEU A 400 15.75 14.72 16.95
C LEU A 400 15.34 15.15 18.37
N ARG A 401 15.64 14.31 19.36
CA ARG A 401 15.47 14.62 20.78
C ARG A 401 16.57 15.52 21.36
N GLY A 402 17.57 15.92 20.57
CA GLY A 402 18.64 16.84 20.97
C GLY A 402 19.81 16.19 21.71
N HIS A 403 19.94 14.86 21.67
CA HIS A 403 21.10 14.17 22.25
C HIS A 403 22.36 14.39 21.41
N GLU A 404 23.53 14.26 22.04
CA GLU A 404 24.80 14.13 21.32
C GLU A 404 24.97 12.67 20.92
N VAL A 405 24.86 12.36 19.62
CA VAL A 405 24.82 10.97 19.14
C VAL A 405 26.10 10.61 18.41
N HIS A 406 26.67 9.47 18.77
CA HIS A 406 27.81 8.86 18.09
C HIS A 406 27.42 7.47 17.59
N LEU A 407 27.37 7.28 16.28
CA LEU A 407 27.08 6.00 15.64
C LEU A 407 28.38 5.33 15.19
N TYR A 408 28.55 4.08 15.60
CA TYR A 408 29.69 3.24 15.24
C TYR A 408 29.23 2.08 14.36
N GLU A 409 29.91 1.88 13.23
CA GLU A 409 29.61 0.81 12.29
C GLU A 409 30.88 0.02 11.99
N ALA A 410 30.78 -1.31 12.10
CA ALA A 410 31.90 -2.24 11.91
C ALA A 410 32.42 -2.24 10.47
N THR A 411 31.54 -2.00 9.49
CA THR A 411 31.85 -2.04 8.07
C THR A 411 32.13 -0.65 7.50
N ARG A 412 32.48 -0.59 6.20
CA ARG A 412 32.82 0.68 5.51
C ARG A 412 31.60 1.45 4.98
N ARG A 413 30.38 0.97 5.25
CA ARG A 413 29.14 1.62 4.81
C ARG A 413 28.01 1.37 5.80
N LEU A 414 27.08 2.31 5.87
CA LEU A 414 25.84 2.14 6.61
C LEU A 414 24.84 1.28 5.85
N GLY A 415 23.78 0.86 6.54
CA GLY A 415 22.61 0.16 6.02
C GLY A 415 22.48 -1.30 6.47
N GLY A 416 23.55 -1.90 7.02
CA GLY A 416 23.52 -3.27 7.55
C GLY A 416 22.94 -4.28 6.56
N GLN A 417 22.08 -5.18 7.04
CA GLN A 417 21.47 -6.22 6.19
C GLN A 417 20.58 -5.69 5.06
N VAL A 418 19.98 -4.49 5.22
CA VAL A 418 19.17 -3.88 4.15
C VAL A 418 20.06 -3.49 2.97
N ALA A 419 21.28 -3.02 3.22
CA ALA A 419 22.25 -2.74 2.18
C ALA A 419 22.82 -4.00 1.50
N ILE A 420 22.70 -5.17 2.14
CA ILE A 420 22.94 -6.48 1.52
C ILE A 420 21.75 -6.84 0.62
N ALA A 421 20.54 -6.83 1.18
CA ALA A 421 19.33 -7.20 0.45
C ALA A 421 19.10 -6.33 -0.80
N ALA A 422 19.47 -5.04 -0.74
CA ALA A 422 19.35 -4.13 -1.87
C ALA A 422 20.24 -4.47 -3.08
N THR A 423 21.28 -5.30 -2.92
CA THR A 423 22.13 -5.73 -4.05
C THR A 423 21.53 -6.90 -4.81
N ALA A 424 20.51 -7.56 -4.26
CA ALA A 424 19.86 -8.66 -4.94
C ALA A 424 19.04 -8.18 -6.15
N PRO A 425 18.91 -9.00 -7.20
CA PRO A 425 18.08 -8.69 -8.36
C PRO A 425 16.67 -8.25 -7.95
N HIS A 426 16.19 -7.16 -8.54
CA HIS A 426 14.85 -6.61 -8.28
C HIS A 426 14.56 -6.22 -6.82
N ARG A 427 15.60 -5.94 -6.00
CA ARG A 427 15.45 -5.53 -4.59
C ARG A 427 16.02 -4.16 -4.26
N ALA A 428 16.56 -3.42 -5.22
CA ALA A 428 17.21 -2.12 -5.00
C ALA A 428 16.37 -1.14 -4.15
N ASP A 429 15.05 -1.10 -4.35
CA ASP A 429 14.14 -0.19 -3.64
C ASP A 429 14.12 -0.39 -2.11
N ILE A 430 14.53 -1.56 -1.60
CA ILE A 430 14.66 -1.76 -0.14
C ILE A 430 15.75 -0.89 0.47
N GLY A 431 16.78 -0.53 -0.31
CA GLY A 431 17.90 0.30 0.14
C GLY A 431 17.51 1.76 0.42
N ALA A 432 16.42 2.24 -0.19
CA ALA A 432 15.99 3.63 -0.09
C ALA A 432 15.75 4.08 1.36
N ILE A 433 15.29 3.19 2.24
CA ILE A 433 15.09 3.55 3.66
C ILE A 433 16.41 3.80 4.39
N THR A 434 17.45 3.01 4.13
CA THR A 434 18.75 3.19 4.78
C THR A 434 19.52 4.37 4.21
N GLU A 435 19.35 4.66 2.92
CA GLU A 435 19.89 5.88 2.29
C GLU A 435 19.23 7.12 2.89
N TRP A 436 17.89 7.13 2.99
CA TRP A 436 17.15 8.21 3.62
C TRP A 436 17.55 8.42 5.08
N LEU A 437 17.60 7.34 5.87
CA LEU A 437 18.02 7.41 7.27
C LEU A 437 19.46 7.93 7.42
N THR A 438 20.35 7.56 6.51
CA THR A 438 21.73 8.07 6.49
C THR A 438 21.74 9.58 6.28
N GLY A 439 21.02 10.07 5.28
CA GLY A 439 20.90 11.51 5.02
C GLY A 439 20.30 12.28 6.20
N GLU A 440 19.30 11.73 6.87
CA GLU A 440 18.69 12.34 8.06
C GLU A 440 19.69 12.47 9.22
N ILE A 441 20.42 11.39 9.56
CA ILE A 441 21.37 11.45 10.68
C ILE A 441 22.55 12.38 10.38
N GLU A 442 22.98 12.47 9.12
CA GLU A 442 23.99 13.43 8.67
C GLU A 442 23.48 14.86 8.83
N GLN A 443 22.24 15.13 8.42
CA GLN A 443 21.59 16.44 8.57
C GLN A 443 21.44 16.83 10.05
N PHE A 444 21.17 15.87 10.94
CA PHE A 444 21.06 16.13 12.39
C PHE A 444 22.40 16.15 13.12
N GLY A 445 23.53 16.02 12.41
CA GLY A 445 24.86 16.16 12.99
C GLY A 445 25.30 14.98 13.86
N VAL A 446 24.78 13.78 13.60
CA VAL A 446 25.27 12.55 14.25
C VAL A 446 26.73 12.33 13.86
N THR A 447 27.58 12.05 14.85
CA THR A 447 28.98 11.69 14.58
C THR A 447 29.05 10.23 14.14
N ILE A 448 29.52 9.97 12.92
CA ILE A 448 29.56 8.62 12.33
C ILE A 448 31.01 8.12 12.30
N ARG A 449 31.27 6.93 12.87
CA ARG A 449 32.55 6.23 12.79
C ARG A 449 32.37 4.88 12.10
N LEU A 450 32.78 4.81 10.83
CA LEU A 450 32.78 3.59 10.03
C LEU A 450 34.06 2.79 10.23
N ALA A 451 34.05 1.52 9.83
CA ALA A 451 35.15 0.57 9.97
C ALA A 451 35.67 0.45 11.41
N THR A 452 34.78 0.60 12.39
CA THR A 452 35.11 0.60 13.82
C THR A 452 34.31 -0.47 14.53
N MET A 453 34.99 -1.55 14.93
CA MET A 453 34.44 -2.51 15.88
C MET A 453 34.40 -1.88 17.27
N VAL A 454 33.28 -2.05 17.97
CA VAL A 454 33.13 -1.54 19.34
C VAL A 454 33.42 -2.67 20.33
N ASP A 455 34.42 -2.45 21.16
CA ASP A 455 34.75 -3.24 22.33
C ASP A 455 34.63 -2.37 23.61
N PRO A 456 34.85 -2.93 24.82
CA PRO A 456 34.75 -2.14 26.05
C PRO A 456 35.69 -0.93 26.11
N ASP A 457 36.84 -0.96 25.44
CA ASP A 457 37.81 0.14 25.46
C ASP A 457 37.30 1.32 24.62
N VAL A 458 36.69 1.06 23.46
CA VAL A 458 36.03 2.10 22.65
C VAL A 458 34.87 2.76 23.40
N VAL A 459 34.10 1.98 24.18
CA VAL A 459 33.03 2.53 25.03
C VAL A 459 33.62 3.44 26.11
N ALA A 460 34.71 3.01 26.77
CA ALA A 460 35.38 3.79 27.80
C ALA A 460 36.04 5.08 27.26
N GLU A 461 36.56 5.08 26.02
CA GLU A 461 37.11 6.28 25.37
C GLU A 461 36.05 7.36 25.15
N LEU A 462 34.85 6.97 24.71
CA LEU A 462 33.76 7.89 24.45
C LEU A 462 33.06 8.36 25.74
N ASP A 463 33.04 7.52 26.78
CA ASP A 463 32.33 7.73 28.05
C ASP A 463 30.87 8.18 27.83
N PRO A 464 30.03 7.34 27.17
CA PRO A 464 28.64 7.70 26.87
C PRO A 464 27.73 7.53 28.09
N ASP A 465 26.69 8.36 28.21
CA ASP A 465 25.64 8.20 29.22
C ASP A 465 24.77 6.96 28.97
N GLU A 466 24.59 6.59 27.70
CA GLU A 466 23.76 5.47 27.26
C GLU A 466 24.38 4.77 26.05
N VAL A 467 24.25 3.45 25.99
CA VAL A 467 24.69 2.63 24.85
C VAL A 467 23.51 1.86 24.28
N ILE A 468 23.28 2.01 22.97
CA ILE A 468 22.26 1.28 22.20
C ILE A 468 22.98 0.24 21.34
N ILE A 469 22.74 -1.05 21.62
CA ILE A 469 23.30 -2.16 20.85
C ILE A 469 22.34 -2.55 19.73
N ALA A 470 22.76 -2.34 18.48
CA ALA A 470 22.01 -2.59 17.25
C ALA A 470 22.85 -3.37 16.22
N THR A 471 23.62 -4.35 16.68
CA THR A 471 24.61 -5.12 15.89
C THR A 471 24.00 -6.12 14.90
N GLY A 472 22.68 -6.28 14.89
CA GLY A 472 21.96 -7.15 13.95
C GLY A 472 22.14 -8.64 14.20
N GLY A 473 21.86 -9.44 13.18
CA GLY A 473 22.09 -10.89 13.17
C GLY A 473 22.98 -11.32 12.00
N THR A 474 23.44 -12.56 12.03
CA THR A 474 24.20 -13.21 10.95
C THR A 474 23.55 -14.55 10.59
N PRO A 475 23.69 -15.04 9.34
CA PRO A 475 23.18 -16.35 8.97
C PRO A 475 23.81 -17.44 9.83
N ARG A 476 23.00 -18.44 10.21
CA ARG A 476 23.51 -19.63 10.89
C ARG A 476 24.25 -20.52 9.89
N THR A 477 25.42 -20.99 10.29
CA THR A 477 26.25 -21.95 9.52
C THR A 477 26.37 -23.30 10.23
N ASP A 478 25.58 -23.52 11.28
CA ASP A 478 25.61 -24.71 12.14
C ASP A 478 24.62 -25.81 11.70
N GLY A 479 23.99 -25.64 10.53
CA GLY A 479 23.18 -26.66 9.88
C GLY A 479 21.79 -26.92 10.48
N PHE A 480 21.39 -26.23 11.55
CA PHE A 480 20.06 -26.42 12.15
C PHE A 480 18.96 -25.78 11.31
N GLN A 481 17.86 -26.51 11.15
CA GLN A 481 16.68 -26.11 10.37
C GLN A 481 15.45 -26.00 11.26
N LEU A 482 14.48 -25.18 10.87
CA LEU A 482 13.11 -25.15 11.39
C LEU A 482 12.35 -26.45 11.08
N SER A 483 12.59 -27.07 9.92
CA SER A 483 11.94 -28.35 9.57
C SER A 483 12.35 -29.51 10.47
N THR A 484 13.62 -29.59 10.87
CA THR A 484 14.15 -30.65 11.74
C THR A 484 15.11 -30.07 12.79
N PRO A 485 14.59 -29.40 13.84
CA PRO A 485 15.42 -28.61 14.76
C PRO A 485 16.25 -29.46 15.74
N VAL A 486 16.20 -30.78 15.63
CA VAL A 486 16.84 -31.72 16.56
C VAL A 486 18.24 -32.15 16.12
N THR A 487 18.60 -31.99 14.84
CA THR A 487 19.89 -32.45 14.32
C THR A 487 20.31 -31.58 13.13
N PRO A 488 21.56 -31.07 13.09
CA PRO A 488 22.09 -30.36 11.92
C PRO A 488 21.98 -31.17 10.63
N ILE A 489 21.77 -30.51 9.49
CA ILE A 489 21.88 -31.15 8.17
C ILE A 489 23.29 -31.70 8.00
N PRO A 490 23.46 -33.01 7.70
CA PRO A 490 24.77 -33.55 7.34
C PRO A 490 25.37 -32.81 6.13
N GLY A 491 26.61 -32.32 6.28
CA GLY A 491 27.32 -31.60 5.23
C GLY A 491 27.11 -30.08 5.20
N HIS A 492 26.47 -29.49 6.22
CA HIS A 492 26.30 -28.04 6.33
C HIS A 492 27.63 -27.24 6.36
N ASP A 493 28.75 -27.90 6.66
CA ASP A 493 30.09 -27.32 6.80
C ASP A 493 30.98 -27.55 5.56
N LEU A 494 30.44 -28.14 4.50
CA LEU A 494 31.17 -28.35 3.25
C LEU A 494 31.50 -27.01 2.58
N ARG A 495 32.65 -26.93 1.92
CA ARG A 495 33.18 -25.67 1.32
C ARG A 495 32.30 -25.01 0.28
N HIS A 496 31.40 -25.77 -0.35
CA HIS A 496 30.47 -25.31 -1.38
C HIS A 496 29.09 -24.94 -0.81
N VAL A 497 28.92 -25.02 0.51
CA VAL A 497 27.71 -24.55 1.19
C VAL A 497 27.89 -23.08 1.51
N HIS A 498 27.00 -22.27 0.96
CA HIS A 498 27.05 -20.81 1.04
C HIS A 498 25.76 -20.29 1.67
N THR A 499 25.90 -19.21 2.43
CA THR A 499 24.77 -18.41 2.90
C THR A 499 24.40 -17.38 1.83
N SER A 500 23.22 -16.79 1.93
CA SER A 500 22.82 -15.64 1.11
C SER A 500 23.82 -14.47 1.20
N TRP A 501 24.44 -14.26 2.36
CA TRP A 501 25.45 -13.22 2.56
C TRP A 501 26.72 -13.45 1.73
N ASP A 502 27.08 -14.71 1.49
CA ASP A 502 28.22 -15.10 0.64
C ASP A 502 27.90 -14.87 -0.85
N VAL A 503 26.62 -14.95 -1.23
CA VAL A 503 26.16 -14.66 -2.59
C VAL A 503 26.15 -13.16 -2.84
N PHE A 504 25.62 -12.37 -1.91
CA PHE A 504 25.43 -10.91 -2.08
C PHE A 504 26.62 -10.06 -1.61
N GLY A 505 27.68 -10.67 -1.09
CA GLY A 505 29.02 -10.08 -1.05
C GLY A 505 29.39 -9.23 0.17
N PHE A 506 28.79 -9.50 1.34
CA PHE A 506 29.21 -8.87 2.61
C PHE A 506 30.05 -9.78 3.53
N GLY A 507 30.36 -11.02 3.10
CA GLY A 507 31.18 -11.99 3.86
C GLY A 507 32.21 -12.78 3.04
N GLY A 508 32.18 -12.68 1.71
CA GLY A 508 32.96 -13.50 0.80
C GLY A 508 32.23 -13.53 -0.54
N ARG A 509 32.94 -13.74 -1.64
CA ARG A 509 32.31 -13.96 -2.95
C ARG A 509 32.23 -15.47 -3.12
N ALA A 510 31.08 -16.06 -2.80
CA ALA A 510 30.80 -17.41 -3.26
C ALA A 510 31.13 -17.47 -4.75
N THR A 511 31.93 -18.46 -5.15
CA THR A 511 32.16 -18.66 -6.58
C THR A 511 30.93 -19.40 -7.09
N LEU A 512 30.14 -18.72 -7.91
CA LEU A 512 28.89 -19.27 -8.40
C LEU A 512 29.19 -20.27 -9.52
N GLU A 513 29.26 -21.53 -9.15
CA GLU A 513 29.46 -22.67 -10.05
C GLU A 513 28.31 -23.65 -9.85
N GLY A 514 27.90 -24.36 -10.92
CA GLY A 514 26.67 -25.14 -10.90
C GLY A 514 26.74 -26.47 -11.65
N PRO A 515 25.77 -27.36 -11.43
CA PRO A 515 24.40 -27.11 -10.92
C PRO A 515 24.33 -26.71 -9.43
N ALA A 516 23.36 -25.87 -9.07
CA ALA A 516 23.19 -25.30 -7.73
C ALA A 516 21.85 -25.72 -7.08
N VAL A 517 21.85 -25.89 -5.76
CA VAL A 517 20.66 -26.15 -4.94
C VAL A 517 20.45 -24.99 -3.97
N VAL A 518 19.27 -24.40 -3.96
CA VAL A 518 18.85 -23.39 -2.97
C VAL A 518 17.91 -24.07 -1.99
N PHE A 519 18.35 -24.22 -0.75
CA PHE A 519 17.55 -24.81 0.32
C PHE A 519 16.84 -23.71 1.11
N ASP A 520 15.52 -23.61 0.95
CA ASP A 520 14.68 -22.64 1.65
C ASP A 520 13.87 -23.29 2.78
N ASP A 521 14.34 -23.07 3.99
CA ASP A 521 13.64 -23.50 5.19
C ASP A 521 12.95 -22.33 5.93
N THR A 522 13.09 -21.09 5.41
CA THR A 522 12.58 -19.86 6.03
C THR A 522 11.27 -19.37 5.40
N GLY A 523 11.09 -19.58 4.09
CA GLY A 523 9.90 -19.13 3.35
C GLY A 523 9.85 -17.62 3.14
N THR A 524 11.00 -16.98 2.91
CA THR A 524 11.09 -15.53 2.69
C THR A 524 11.66 -15.22 1.31
N PHE A 525 11.62 -13.94 0.92
CA PHE A 525 12.12 -13.50 -0.39
C PHE A 525 13.62 -13.78 -0.61
N GLU A 526 14.37 -14.04 0.45
CA GLU A 526 15.82 -14.24 0.43
C GLU A 526 16.23 -15.41 -0.47
N ALA A 527 15.56 -16.57 -0.35
CA ALA A 527 15.85 -17.73 -1.17
C ALA A 527 15.54 -17.48 -2.65
N ILE A 528 14.42 -16.82 -2.94
CA ILE A 528 14.05 -16.41 -4.31
C ILE A 528 15.12 -15.49 -4.89
N SER A 529 15.58 -14.51 -4.11
CA SER A 529 16.64 -13.60 -4.55
C SER A 529 17.97 -14.31 -4.82
N VAL A 530 18.31 -15.37 -4.07
CA VAL A 530 19.48 -16.21 -4.36
C VAL A 530 19.26 -17.01 -5.65
N CYS A 531 18.07 -17.57 -5.86
CA CYS A 531 17.72 -18.24 -7.13
C CYS A 531 17.90 -17.29 -8.32
N ASP A 532 17.41 -16.06 -8.23
CA ASP A 532 17.55 -15.05 -9.30
C ASP A 532 19.03 -14.78 -9.62
N ALA A 533 19.85 -14.57 -8.59
CA ALA A 533 21.29 -14.32 -8.78
C ALA A 533 22.02 -15.51 -9.44
N LEU A 534 21.67 -16.75 -9.07
CA LEU A 534 22.25 -17.96 -9.67
C LEU A 534 21.78 -18.15 -11.12
N LEU A 535 20.51 -17.83 -11.42
CA LEU A 535 19.95 -17.89 -12.77
C LEU A 535 20.58 -16.84 -13.69
N GLU A 536 20.77 -15.61 -13.20
CA GLU A 536 21.50 -14.55 -13.94
C GLU A 536 22.95 -14.93 -14.23
N ALA A 537 23.58 -15.72 -13.35
CA ALA A 537 24.89 -16.31 -13.57
C ALA A 537 24.89 -17.48 -14.58
N GLY A 538 23.73 -17.87 -15.13
CA GLY A 538 23.59 -18.92 -16.13
C GLY A 538 23.59 -20.34 -15.55
N LEU A 539 23.37 -20.49 -14.25
CA LEU A 539 23.41 -21.80 -13.59
C LEU A 539 22.05 -22.52 -13.66
N HIS A 540 22.10 -23.84 -13.63
CA HIS A 540 20.91 -24.67 -13.39
C HIS A 540 20.60 -24.70 -11.89
N VAL A 541 19.45 -24.18 -11.49
CA VAL A 541 19.05 -24.03 -10.09
C VAL A 541 17.92 -25.00 -9.73
N THR A 542 18.07 -25.72 -8.62
CA THR A 542 16.99 -26.49 -7.99
C THR A 542 16.65 -25.85 -6.64
N MET A 543 15.44 -25.32 -6.51
CA MET A 543 14.95 -24.82 -5.23
C MET A 543 14.27 -25.95 -4.45
N VAL A 544 14.66 -26.12 -3.19
CA VAL A 544 14.07 -27.09 -2.26
C VAL A 544 13.49 -26.30 -1.10
N GLY A 545 12.17 -26.16 -1.06
CA GLY A 545 11.45 -25.41 -0.03
C GLY A 545 10.68 -26.31 0.93
N ARG A 546 10.54 -25.88 2.19
CA ARG A 546 9.63 -26.52 3.16
C ARG A 546 8.15 -26.18 2.90
N ASN A 547 7.88 -25.03 2.30
CA ASN A 547 6.52 -24.53 2.09
C ASN A 547 6.01 -24.96 0.70
N ASP A 548 4.76 -25.44 0.64
CA ASP A 548 4.11 -25.91 -0.60
C ASP A 548 3.82 -24.78 -1.61
N ALA A 549 3.98 -23.52 -1.21
CA ALA A 549 3.85 -22.34 -2.05
C ALA A 549 5.04 -21.39 -1.82
N ILE A 550 5.58 -20.87 -2.92
CA ILE A 550 6.59 -19.81 -2.99
C ILE A 550 5.88 -18.45 -3.02
#